data_AF-A0A8T9AYC1-F1
#
_entry.id   AF-A0A8T9AYC1-F1
#
_cell.length_a   1.000
_cell.length_b   1.000
_cell.length_c   1.000
_cell.angle_alpha   90.00
_cell.angle_beta   90.00
_cell.angle_gamma   90.00
#
_symmetry.space_group_name_H-M   'P 1'
#
loop_
_entity.id
_entity.type
_entity.pdbx_description
1 polymer ?
#
loop_
_entity_poly.entity_id
_entity_poly.type
_entity_poly.pdbx_seq_one_letter_code
_entity_poly.pdbx_strand_id
1 'polypeptide(L)'
;MIGKKIFVFWGAYICAALLGVALSAAYINLEESVYYWDFAAYFNMFNRQGALLAVSPFEWLSQLGTSIATEDYGVAILVPLMPFHLVFGGSRLSFIAGIVAVYLVPTVLLMGRISYQQAVSATPSRSWIALWIAAFLYTPFWAPTLRGMPDVAGCLALT
;
A
#
# COMPACT_ATOMS: atom_id res chain seq x y z
N MET A 1 9.34 -23.98 16.01
CA MET A 1 8.02 -23.79 15.33
C MET A 1 7.75 -22.34 14.91
N ILE A 2 8.22 -21.33 15.62
CA ILE A 2 8.01 -19.90 15.29
C ILE A 2 8.61 -19.51 13.92
N GLY A 3 9.83 -19.97 13.61
CA GLY A 3 10.49 -19.64 12.33
C GLY A 3 9.72 -20.09 11.08
N LYS A 4 9.07 -21.26 11.10
CA LYS A 4 8.29 -21.78 9.96
C LYS A 4 7.05 -20.91 9.67
N LYS A 5 6.37 -20.42 10.70
CA LYS A 5 5.18 -19.55 10.54
C LYS A 5 5.55 -18.17 9.98
N ILE A 6 6.66 -17.61 10.46
CA ILE A 6 7.21 -16.34 9.97
C ILE A 6 7.58 -16.46 8.49
N PHE A 7 8.29 -17.52 8.11
CA PHE A 7 8.68 -17.77 6.71
C PHE A 7 7.46 -17.87 5.77
N VAL A 8 6.42 -18.59 6.18
CA VAL A 8 5.17 -18.72 5.39
C VAL A 8 4.47 -17.37 5.23
N PHE A 9 4.42 -16.55 6.29
CA PHE A 9 3.81 -15.22 6.22
C PHE A 9 4.57 -14.31 5.25
N TRP A 10 5.90 -14.24 5.36
CA TRP A 10 6.71 -13.43 4.43
C TRP A 10 6.63 -13.93 3.00
N GLY A 11 6.59 -15.25 2.79
CA GLY A 11 6.35 -15.82 1.47
C GLY A 11 5.01 -15.39 0.89
N ALA A 12 3.93 -15.47 1.67
CA ALA A 12 2.61 -15.02 1.24
C ALA A 12 2.58 -13.51 0.94
N TYR A 13 3.22 -12.70 1.80
CA TYR A 13 3.35 -11.26 1.61
C TYR A 13 4.07 -10.90 0.30
N ILE A 14 5.24 -11.49 0.05
CA ILE A 14 6.02 -11.23 -1.16
C ILE A 14 5.24 -11.68 -2.39
N CYS A 15 4.62 -12.87 -2.37
CA CYS A 15 3.80 -13.35 -3.49
C CYS A 15 2.63 -12.41 -3.78
N ALA A 16 1.92 -11.96 -2.75
CA ALA A 16 0.80 -11.03 -2.88
C ALA A 16 1.25 -9.66 -3.42
N ALA A 17 2.38 -9.15 -2.94
CA ALA A 17 2.95 -7.89 -3.41
C ALA A 17 3.38 -7.99 -4.88
N LEU A 18 4.11 -9.05 -5.27
CA LEU A 18 4.52 -9.27 -6.66
C LEU A 18 3.30 -9.42 -7.60
N LEU A 19 2.29 -10.18 -7.18
CA LEU A 19 1.04 -10.30 -7.95
C LEU A 19 0.35 -8.94 -8.10
N GLY A 20 0.23 -8.18 -7.01
CA GLY A 20 -0.41 -6.87 -7.04
C GLY A 20 0.35 -5.85 -7.88
N VAL A 21 1.68 -5.87 -7.85
CA VAL A 21 2.54 -5.05 -8.72
C VAL A 21 2.39 -5.46 -10.18
N ALA A 22 2.31 -6.76 -10.48
CA ALA A 22 2.09 -7.24 -11.85
C ALA A 22 0.73 -6.78 -12.41
N LEU A 23 -0.34 -6.89 -11.60
CA LEU A 23 -1.67 -6.37 -11.95
C LEU A 23 -1.65 -4.85 -12.18
N SER A 24 -0.97 -4.11 -11.30
CA SER A 24 -0.83 -2.66 -11.42
C SER A 24 -0.06 -2.26 -12.67
N ALA A 25 1.01 -2.99 -13.01
CA ALA A 25 1.77 -2.77 -14.24
C ALA A 25 0.89 -3.00 -15.48
N ALA A 26 0.12 -4.09 -15.51
CA ALA A 26 -0.80 -4.36 -16.62
C ALA A 26 -1.85 -3.24 -16.75
N TYR A 27 -2.43 -2.79 -15.64
CA TYR A 27 -3.41 -1.69 -15.64
C TYR A 27 -2.80 -0.38 -16.15
N ILE A 28 -1.65 0.03 -15.61
CA ILE A 28 -1.00 1.30 -15.98
C ILE A 28 -0.61 1.33 -17.47
N ASN A 29 -0.20 0.19 -18.04
CA ASN A 29 0.14 0.11 -19.47
C ASN A 29 -1.07 0.26 -20.39
N LEU A 30 -2.29 0.03 -19.87
CA LEU A 30 -3.55 0.18 -20.61
C LEU A 30 -4.23 1.52 -20.35
N GLU A 31 -3.70 2.31 -19.42
CA GLU A 31 -4.34 3.51 -18.91
C GLU A 31 -3.92 4.76 -19.68
N GLU A 32 -4.88 5.64 -19.96
CA GLU A 32 -4.60 7.00 -20.43
C GLU A 32 -4.43 7.93 -19.23
N SER A 33 -3.27 8.58 -19.14
CA SER A 33 -2.81 9.28 -17.94
C SER A 33 -3.32 10.73 -17.86
N VAL A 34 -4.63 10.89 -17.70
CA VAL A 34 -5.26 12.20 -17.42
C VAL A 34 -5.83 12.21 -16.00
N TYR A 35 -5.02 12.61 -15.03
CA TYR A 35 -5.45 12.76 -13.64
C TYR A 35 -5.69 14.21 -13.27
N TYR A 36 -6.73 14.42 -12.45
CA TYR A 36 -7.10 15.73 -11.93
C TYR A 36 -7.27 15.68 -10.41
N TRP A 37 -7.00 16.80 -9.74
CA TRP A 37 -7.10 16.97 -8.29
C TRP A 37 -6.32 15.90 -7.51
N ASP A 38 -6.99 15.17 -6.63
CA ASP A 38 -6.39 14.28 -5.65
C ASP A 38 -5.66 13.10 -6.31
N PHE A 39 -6.12 12.67 -7.49
CA PHE A 39 -5.48 11.62 -8.28
C PHE A 39 -4.08 12.01 -8.76
N ALA A 40 -3.81 13.32 -8.93
CA ALA A 40 -2.49 13.84 -9.26
C ALA A 40 -1.73 14.33 -8.01
N ALA A 41 -2.44 14.83 -6.99
CA ALA A 41 -1.85 15.45 -5.81
C ALA A 41 -0.91 14.50 -5.06
N TYR A 42 -1.39 13.29 -4.71
CA TYR A 42 -0.55 12.33 -3.98
C TYR A 42 0.68 11.88 -4.77
N PHE A 43 0.54 11.69 -6.09
CA PHE A 43 1.67 11.34 -6.95
C PHE A 43 2.70 12.48 -7.04
N ASN A 44 2.23 13.72 -7.16
CA ASN A 44 3.11 14.89 -7.17
C ASN A 44 3.82 15.08 -5.82
N MET A 45 3.11 14.89 -4.72
CA MET A 45 3.68 14.93 -3.36
C MET A 45 4.70 13.80 -3.16
N PHE A 46 4.41 12.58 -3.64
CA PHE A 46 5.34 11.45 -3.60
C PHE A 46 6.66 11.79 -4.30
N ASN A 47 6.59 12.35 -5.51
CA ASN A 47 7.76 12.78 -6.26
C ASN A 47 8.53 13.91 -5.55
N ARG A 48 7.83 14.93 -5.07
CA ARG A 48 8.43 16.07 -4.37
C ARG A 48 9.14 15.62 -3.08
N GLN A 49 8.48 14.82 -2.27
CA GLN A 49 9.02 14.31 -1.01
C GLN A 49 10.17 13.34 -1.24
N GLY A 50 10.06 12.45 -2.23
CA GLY A 50 11.13 11.52 -2.57
C GLY A 50 12.39 12.21 -3.11
N ALA A 51 12.22 13.23 -3.96
CA ALA A 51 13.33 14.06 -4.43
C ALA A 51 13.98 14.85 -3.28
N LEU A 52 13.17 15.45 -2.39
CA LEU A 52 13.68 16.18 -1.24
C LEU A 52 14.43 15.26 -0.26
N LEU A 53 13.91 14.06 0.02
CA LEU A 53 14.57 13.08 0.86
C LEU A 53 15.93 12.66 0.30
N ALA A 54 16.03 12.51 -1.03
CA ALA A 54 17.29 12.13 -1.67
C ALA A 54 18.38 13.22 -1.59
N VAL A 55 17.97 14.50 -1.59
CA VAL A 55 18.91 15.64 -1.60
C VAL A 55 19.19 16.17 -0.18
N SER A 56 18.17 16.28 0.66
CA SER A 56 18.22 16.95 1.96
C SER A 56 17.31 16.26 3.00
N PRO A 57 17.75 15.13 3.61
CA PRO A 57 16.94 14.36 4.55
C PRO A 57 16.47 15.14 5.79
N PHE A 58 17.29 16.07 6.29
CA PHE A 58 16.93 16.88 7.46
C PHE A 58 15.87 17.93 7.14
N GLU A 59 15.95 18.54 5.96
CA GLU A 59 14.92 19.46 5.48
C GLU A 59 13.61 18.70 5.20
N TRP A 60 13.70 17.51 4.60
CA TRP A 60 12.56 16.61 4.44
C TRP A 60 11.88 16.32 5.76
N LEU A 61 12.64 15.98 6.82
CA LEU A 61 12.08 15.70 8.14
C LEU A 61 11.41 16.94 8.76
N SER A 62 12.01 18.12 8.58
CA SER A 62 11.41 19.38 9.03
C SER A 62 10.09 19.66 8.31
N GLN A 63 10.06 19.52 6.98
CA GLN A 63 8.84 19.72 6.19
C GLN A 63 7.75 18.71 6.55
N LEU A 64 8.13 17.45 6.79
CA LEU A 64 7.21 16.42 7.28
C LEU A 64 6.57 16.83 8.61
N GLY A 65 7.37 17.30 9.57
CA GLY A 65 6.87 17.77 10.86
C GLY A 65 5.89 18.94 10.72
N THR A 66 6.21 19.92 9.86
CA THR A 66 5.32 21.05 9.58
C THR A 66 4.02 20.60 8.92
N SER A 67 4.09 19.72 7.92
CA SER A 67 2.92 19.20 7.21
C SER A 67 1.96 18.47 8.15
N ILE A 68 2.48 17.61 9.03
CA ILE A 68 1.68 16.91 10.04
C ILE A 68 0.95 17.89 10.97
N ALA A 69 1.59 19.00 11.32
CA ALA A 69 1.03 19.96 12.27
C ALA A 69 0.03 20.95 11.66
N THR A 70 0.06 21.17 10.33
CA THR A 70 -0.62 22.32 9.71
C THR A 70 -1.48 21.99 8.50
N GLU A 71 -1.33 20.82 7.88
CA GLU A 71 -2.05 20.45 6.66
C GLU A 71 -3.12 19.37 6.92
N ASP A 72 -4.35 19.61 6.45
CA ASP A 72 -5.44 18.63 6.51
C ASP A 72 -5.14 17.37 5.66
N TYR A 73 -4.38 17.55 4.57
CA TYR A 73 -3.86 16.49 3.70
C TYR A 73 -2.35 16.36 3.86
N GLY A 74 -1.89 15.92 5.04
CA GLY A 74 -0.47 15.82 5.33
C GLY A 74 0.28 14.75 4.52
N VAL A 75 1.59 14.95 4.32
CA VAL A 75 2.48 14.01 3.60
C VAL A 75 2.78 12.72 4.37
N ALA A 76 2.33 12.60 5.63
CA ALA A 76 2.65 11.47 6.50
C ALA A 76 2.26 10.12 5.90
N ILE A 77 1.12 10.05 5.21
CA ILE A 77 0.63 8.84 4.54
C ILE A 77 1.51 8.42 3.34
N LEU A 78 2.44 9.27 2.90
CA LEU A 78 3.38 8.94 1.84
C LEU A 78 4.76 8.51 2.36
N VAL A 79 5.06 8.76 3.64
CA VAL A 79 6.37 8.47 4.23
C VAL A 79 6.77 6.99 4.08
N PRO A 80 5.88 6.01 4.36
CA PRO A 80 6.23 4.60 4.18
C PRO A 80 6.49 4.21 2.71
N LEU A 81 6.07 5.03 1.74
CA LEU A 81 6.30 4.81 0.32
C LEU A 81 7.68 5.32 -0.14
N MET A 82 8.34 6.18 0.64
CA MET A 82 9.62 6.80 0.26
C MET A 82 10.72 5.81 -0.16
N PRO A 83 10.88 4.62 0.46
CA PRO A 83 11.84 3.62 -0.02
C PRO A 83 11.61 3.22 -1.48
N PHE A 84 10.36 3.18 -1.95
CA PHE A 84 10.04 2.87 -3.34
C PHE A 84 10.50 3.99 -4.27
N HIS A 85 10.33 5.25 -3.88
CA HIS A 85 10.86 6.38 -4.64
C HIS A 85 12.39 6.31 -4.73
N LEU A 86 13.08 6.03 -3.62
CA LEU A 86 14.54 5.99 -3.59
C LEU A 86 15.12 4.85 -4.44
N VAL A 87 14.45 3.69 -4.47
CA VAL A 87 14.93 2.49 -5.18
C VAL A 87 14.47 2.44 -6.64
N PHE A 88 13.22 2.80 -6.93
CA PHE A 88 12.59 2.65 -8.25
C PHE A 88 12.27 3.99 -8.93
N GLY A 89 12.58 5.11 -8.29
CA GLY A 89 12.34 6.45 -8.80
C GLY A 89 10.88 6.92 -8.69
N GLY A 90 10.61 8.06 -9.33
CA GLY A 90 9.34 8.78 -9.31
C GLY A 90 8.26 8.27 -10.27
N SER A 91 8.39 7.06 -10.80
CA SER A 91 7.44 6.55 -11.81
C SER A 91 6.06 6.26 -11.22
N ARG A 92 5.02 6.30 -12.06
CA ARG A 92 3.65 5.92 -11.68
C ARG A 92 3.60 4.51 -11.09
N LEU A 93 4.32 3.57 -11.72
CA LEU A 93 4.40 2.19 -11.24
C LEU A 93 5.10 2.09 -9.88
N SER A 94 6.19 2.82 -9.65
CA SER A 94 6.88 2.87 -8.35
C SER A 94 5.94 3.33 -7.23
N PHE A 95 5.18 4.39 -7.51
CA PHE A 95 4.21 4.93 -6.57
C PHE A 95 3.10 3.93 -6.23
N ILE A 96 2.44 3.35 -7.25
CA ILE A 96 1.38 2.36 -7.04
C ILE A 96 1.93 1.08 -6.40
N ALA A 97 3.11 0.62 -6.78
CA ALA A 97 3.77 -0.53 -6.17
C ALA A 97 4.01 -0.32 -4.67
N GLY A 98 4.39 0.90 -4.28
CA GLY A 98 4.47 1.30 -2.89
C GLY A 98 3.13 1.16 -2.16
N ILE A 99 2.06 1.74 -2.70
CA ILE A 99 0.71 1.66 -2.10
C ILE A 99 0.28 0.20 -1.94
N VAL A 100 0.49 -0.62 -2.97
CA VAL A 100 0.15 -2.05 -2.96
C VAL A 100 0.90 -2.78 -1.84
N ALA A 101 2.21 -2.61 -1.77
CA ALA A 101 3.05 -3.32 -0.81
C ALA A 101 2.83 -2.85 0.64
N VAL A 102 2.65 -1.55 0.85
CA VAL A 102 2.59 -0.94 2.18
C VAL A 102 1.18 -0.97 2.76
N TYR A 103 0.14 -0.80 1.94
CA TYR A 103 -1.23 -0.65 2.41
C TYR A 103 -2.12 -1.82 1.99
N LEU A 104 -2.23 -2.09 0.69
CA LEU A 104 -3.19 -3.08 0.20
C LEU A 104 -2.88 -4.49 0.70
N VAL A 105 -1.64 -4.95 0.50
CA VAL A 105 -1.22 -6.32 0.86
C VAL A 105 -1.36 -6.58 2.37
N PRO A 106 -0.86 -5.70 3.26
CA PRO A 106 -1.09 -5.83 4.70
C PRO A 106 -2.57 -5.88 5.06
N THR A 107 -3.39 -5.00 4.48
CA THR A 107 -4.84 -4.95 4.75
C THR A 107 -5.51 -6.29 4.41
N VAL A 108 -5.28 -6.84 3.22
CA VAL A 108 -5.94 -8.09 2.81
C VAL A 108 -5.45 -9.30 3.62
N LEU A 109 -4.16 -9.34 3.98
CA LEU A 109 -3.61 -10.40 4.83
C LEU A 109 -4.17 -10.32 6.25
N LEU A 110 -4.34 -9.12 6.78
CA LEU A 110 -4.95 -8.88 8.08
C LEU A 110 -6.42 -9.32 8.10
N MET A 111 -7.21 -8.97 7.07
CA MET A 111 -8.59 -9.43 6.93
C MET A 111 -8.68 -10.96 6.88
N GLY A 112 -7.83 -11.62 6.09
CA GLY A 112 -7.75 -13.08 6.06
C GLY A 112 -7.40 -13.68 7.42
N ARG A 113 -6.48 -13.06 8.16
CA ARG A 113 -6.08 -13.51 9.51
C ARG A 113 -7.19 -13.32 10.54
N ILE A 114 -7.86 -12.18 10.56
CA ILE A 114 -8.99 -11.92 11.47
C ILE A 114 -10.09 -12.95 11.20
N SER A 115 -10.43 -13.15 9.93
CA SER A 115 -11.38 -14.18 9.54
C SER A 115 -10.98 -15.57 10.05
N TYR A 116 -9.72 -15.97 9.89
CA TYR A 116 -9.23 -17.24 10.42
C TYR A 116 -9.44 -17.35 11.93
N GLN A 117 -9.08 -16.30 12.69
CA GLN A 117 -9.21 -16.29 14.14
C GLN A 117 -10.69 -16.40 14.58
N GLN A 118 -11.59 -15.73 13.87
CA GLN A 118 -13.03 -15.78 14.14
C GLN A 118 -13.70 -17.07 13.64
N ALA A 119 -13.17 -17.73 12.61
CA ALA A 119 -13.68 -19.00 12.12
C ALA A 119 -13.22 -20.17 13.01
N VAL A 120 -11.98 -20.14 13.48
CA VAL A 120 -11.39 -21.20 14.32
C VAL A 120 -12.04 -21.28 15.70
N SER A 121 -12.63 -20.18 16.21
CA SER A 121 -13.42 -20.22 17.44
C SER A 121 -14.69 -21.08 17.31
N ALA A 122 -15.14 -21.38 16.08
CA ALA A 122 -16.28 -22.26 15.81
C ALA A 122 -15.86 -23.61 15.18
N THR A 123 -15.01 -23.63 14.15
CA THR A 123 -14.55 -24.87 13.48
C THR A 123 -13.25 -24.61 12.69
N PRO A 124 -12.19 -25.42 12.80
CA PRO A 124 -10.97 -25.21 12.01
C PRO A 124 -11.25 -25.41 10.52
N SER A 125 -11.26 -24.34 9.74
CA SER A 125 -11.38 -24.41 8.28
C SER A 125 -10.34 -23.53 7.57
N ARG A 126 -9.95 -23.94 6.36
CA ARG A 126 -9.04 -23.16 5.49
C ARG A 126 -9.76 -22.02 4.74
N SER A 127 -10.95 -21.64 5.20
CA SER A 127 -11.80 -20.58 4.60
C SER A 127 -11.10 -19.22 4.51
N TRP A 128 -10.13 -18.97 5.40
CA TRP A 128 -9.31 -17.75 5.38
C TRP A 128 -8.59 -17.50 4.04
N ILE A 129 -8.25 -18.56 3.29
CA ILE A 129 -7.63 -18.41 1.96
C ILE A 129 -8.64 -17.85 0.96
N ALA A 130 -9.86 -18.37 0.96
CA ALA A 130 -10.92 -17.89 0.08
C ALA A 130 -11.27 -16.43 0.40
N LEU A 131 -11.29 -16.07 1.69
CA LEU A 131 -11.53 -14.69 2.12
C LEU A 131 -10.36 -13.76 1.83
N TRP A 132 -9.12 -14.25 1.93
CA TRP A 132 -7.96 -13.50 1.46
C TRP A 132 -8.03 -13.24 -0.04
N ILE A 133 -8.37 -14.25 -0.86
CA ILE A 133 -8.57 -14.08 -2.31
C ILE A 133 -9.71 -13.09 -2.59
N ALA A 134 -10.83 -13.21 -1.89
CA ALA A 134 -11.97 -12.31 -2.06
C ALA A 134 -11.61 -10.85 -1.69
N ALA A 135 -10.90 -10.65 -0.58
CA ALA A 135 -10.41 -9.33 -0.17
C ALA A 135 -9.37 -8.77 -1.15
N PHE A 136 -8.46 -9.62 -1.61
CA PHE A 136 -7.46 -9.23 -2.61
C PHE A 136 -8.08 -8.89 -3.95
N LEU A 137 -9.17 -9.53 -4.37
CA LEU A 137 -9.86 -9.21 -5.62
C LEU A 137 -10.99 -8.18 -5.45
N TYR A 138 -11.13 -7.60 -4.26
CA TYR A 138 -12.22 -6.68 -3.95
C TYR A 138 -12.03 -5.35 -4.70
N THR A 139 -12.83 -5.13 -5.74
CA THR A 139 -12.74 -3.96 -6.62
C THR A 139 -12.71 -2.62 -5.86
N PRO A 140 -13.48 -2.42 -4.76
CA PRO A 140 -13.41 -1.17 -4.00
C PRO A 140 -12.06 -0.89 -3.32
N PHE A 141 -11.15 -1.87 -3.18
CA PHE A 141 -9.77 -1.61 -2.75
C PHE A 141 -8.85 -1.25 -3.91
N TRP A 142 -9.03 -1.92 -5.05
CA TRP A 142 -8.23 -1.65 -6.25
C TRP A 142 -8.55 -0.31 -6.89
N ALA A 143 -9.82 0.08 -6.96
CA ALA A 143 -10.23 1.31 -7.62
C ALA A 143 -9.54 2.58 -7.06
N PRO A 144 -9.45 2.82 -5.74
CA PRO A 144 -8.66 3.91 -5.19
C PRO A 144 -7.14 3.65 -5.30
N THR A 145 -6.69 2.41 -5.05
CA THR A 145 -5.26 2.05 -5.09
C THR A 145 -4.65 2.32 -6.46
N LEU A 146 -5.27 1.85 -7.54
CA LEU A 146 -4.80 2.04 -8.92
C LEU A 146 -4.87 3.50 -9.35
N ARG A 147 -5.72 4.31 -8.71
CA ARG A 147 -5.78 5.76 -8.89
C ARG A 147 -4.77 6.54 -8.05
N GLY A 148 -4.00 5.87 -7.20
CA GLY A 148 -2.96 6.48 -6.38
C GLY A 148 -3.43 7.01 -5.02
N MET A 149 -4.63 6.62 -4.59
CA MET A 149 -5.16 6.97 -3.27
C MET A 149 -4.71 5.94 -2.23
N PRO A 150 -3.99 6.36 -1.17
CA PRO A 150 -3.55 5.45 -0.12
C PRO A 150 -4.66 5.10 0.91
N ASP A 151 -5.92 5.42 0.64
CA ASP A 151 -7.08 5.29 1.55
C ASP A 151 -7.27 3.90 2.16
N VAL A 152 -6.79 2.84 1.48
CA VAL A 152 -6.76 1.47 2.00
C VAL A 152 -5.96 1.37 3.32
N ALA A 153 -5.08 2.33 3.60
CA ALA A 153 -4.40 2.49 4.88
C ALA A 153 -5.39 2.66 6.05
N GLY A 154 -6.55 3.29 5.84
CA GLY A 154 -7.58 3.47 6.86
C GLY A 154 -8.11 2.14 7.41
N CYS A 155 -8.05 1.06 6.61
CA CYS A 155 -8.43 -0.28 7.05
C CYS A 155 -7.44 -0.90 8.04
N LEU A 156 -6.19 -0.38 8.13
CA LEU A 156 -5.20 -0.83 9.11
C LEU A 156 -5.44 -0.22 10.50
N ALA A 157 -6.09 0.95 10.59
CA ALA A 157 -6.37 1.63 11.85
C ALA A 157 -7.52 0.99 12.67
N LEU A 158 -8.22 0.00 12.10
CA LEU A 158 -9.38 -0.66 12.72
C LEU A 158 -9.05 -1.92 13.53
N THR A 159 -7.76 -2.20 13.79
CA THR A 159 -7.32 -3.34 14.61
C THR A 159 -6.48 -2.89 15.79
#